data_AF-A0A7G6YXE8-F1
#
_entry.id   AF-A0A7G6YXE8-F1
#
_cell.length_a   1.000
_cell.length_b   1.000
_cell.length_c   1.000
_cell.angle_alpha   90.00
_cell.angle_beta   90.00
_cell.angle_gamma   90.00
#
_symmetry.space_group_name_H-M   'P 1'
#
loop_
_entity.id
_entity.type
_entity.pdbx_description
1 polymer ?
#
loop_
_entity_poly.entity_id
_entity_poly.type
_entity_poly.pdbx_seq_one_letter_code
_entity_poly.pdbx_strand_id
1 'polypeptide(L)'
;MTARSRPAPRGPRPSRPAPPARAEHPDRKGTTVIRTIRSLRTTASRTAPGTPEAAVGRAASPSRRRLAAPLALAAAAAVALAGSLVAASPAHAADGDGWVRVGHLSPDTKAVDVTLTSLSGGQVVMDLDDVTYGQVSAYQALPAGTYVVSMTAADSPARTKPVITTNVTVDSGQPITTVAYGPNDDLRTQVFKDDLTAPSDGQAKVRLVQAATVSDEVSVATTTGTTIAADAPFGSASQYAQVAAGPWQLSLTGDDVTGSGSVDLAAGSISTLFVLDDSDGGLTVVPVVDSAATAQAPVGGVQTGGGWVAEHRAADATADAADGDQPRGFWATVLGWFGA
;
A
#
# COMPACT_ATOMS: atom_id res chain seq x y z
N MET A 1 -22.71 86.91 -15.61
CA MET A 1 -23.88 86.29 -16.28
C MET A 1 -23.88 84.80 -15.94
N THR A 2 -25.02 84.23 -15.55
CA THR A 2 -25.07 82.90 -14.93
C THR A 2 -25.58 81.85 -15.91
N ALA A 3 -24.69 81.01 -16.43
CA ALA A 3 -25.06 79.92 -17.34
C ALA A 3 -25.83 78.82 -16.59
N ARG A 4 -27.03 78.47 -17.06
CA ARG A 4 -27.85 77.38 -16.50
C ARG A 4 -27.60 76.09 -17.30
N SER A 5 -26.88 75.14 -16.70
CA SER A 5 -26.70 73.81 -17.29
C SER A 5 -28.03 73.05 -17.40
N ARG A 6 -28.29 72.41 -18.54
CA ARG A 6 -29.42 71.48 -18.71
C ARG A 6 -29.14 70.15 -17.98
N PRO A 7 -30.13 69.52 -17.33
CA PRO A 7 -29.98 68.18 -16.79
C PRO A 7 -29.95 67.12 -17.90
N ALA A 8 -29.20 66.04 -17.67
CA ALA A 8 -29.12 64.89 -18.57
C ALA A 8 -30.39 64.01 -18.53
N PRO A 9 -30.70 63.24 -19.60
CA PRO A 9 -31.83 62.31 -19.61
C PRO A 9 -31.64 61.17 -18.61
N ARG A 10 -32.75 60.67 -18.04
CA ARG A 10 -32.75 59.54 -17.12
C ARG A 10 -32.58 58.21 -17.89
N GLY A 11 -31.69 57.35 -17.41
CA GLY A 11 -31.55 55.98 -17.90
C GLY A 11 -32.77 55.09 -17.60
N PRO A 12 -32.88 53.92 -18.24
CA PRO A 12 -34.00 52.99 -18.05
C PRO A 12 -34.03 52.40 -16.62
N ARG A 13 -35.23 52.06 -16.15
CA ARG A 13 -35.42 51.37 -14.85
C ARG A 13 -35.09 49.87 -14.98
N PRO A 14 -34.55 49.23 -13.92
CA PRO A 14 -34.42 47.79 -13.87
C PRO A 14 -35.79 47.11 -13.86
N SER A 15 -35.89 45.94 -14.49
CA SER A 15 -37.08 45.09 -14.52
C SER A 15 -37.30 44.39 -13.17
N ARG A 16 -38.58 44.23 -12.81
CA ARG A 16 -39.01 43.56 -11.57
C ARG A 16 -39.04 42.04 -11.80
N PRO A 17 -38.50 41.20 -10.88
CA PRO A 17 -38.59 39.74 -11.00
C PRO A 17 -40.04 39.24 -10.86
N ALA A 18 -40.34 38.13 -11.53
CA ALA A 18 -41.64 37.47 -11.50
C ALA A 18 -41.83 36.63 -10.22
N PRO A 19 -43.08 36.44 -9.74
CA PRO A 19 -43.37 35.52 -8.63
C PRO A 19 -43.25 34.05 -9.07
N PRO A 20 -42.92 33.12 -8.16
CA PRO A 20 -42.83 31.69 -8.47
C PRO A 20 -44.19 31.08 -8.80
N ALA A 21 -44.18 30.05 -9.65
CA ALA A 21 -45.39 29.34 -10.07
C ALA A 21 -45.98 28.47 -8.95
N ARG A 22 -47.32 28.36 -8.95
CA ARG A 22 -48.10 27.56 -8.00
C ARG A 22 -48.13 26.10 -8.48
N ALA A 23 -47.72 25.16 -7.63
CA ALA A 23 -47.90 23.73 -7.91
C ALA A 23 -49.40 23.36 -7.86
N GLU A 24 -49.91 22.74 -8.93
CA GLU A 24 -51.25 22.14 -8.96
C GLU A 24 -51.17 20.62 -8.76
N HIS A 25 -52.20 20.05 -8.15
CA HIS A 25 -52.27 18.64 -7.73
C HIS A 25 -53.38 17.92 -8.51
N PRO A 26 -53.05 17.00 -9.44
CA PRO A 26 -54.05 16.29 -10.23
C PRO A 26 -54.48 14.95 -9.59
N ASP A 27 -55.62 14.93 -8.90
CA ASP A 27 -56.44 13.72 -8.72
C ASP A 27 -57.27 13.48 -9.98
N ARG A 28 -57.17 12.28 -10.61
CA ARG A 28 -58.34 11.46 -11.01
C ARG A 28 -58.03 10.13 -11.73
N LYS A 29 -58.37 9.03 -11.06
CA LYS A 29 -59.33 7.98 -11.44
C LYS A 29 -59.44 7.48 -12.91
N GLY A 30 -59.10 6.19 -13.12
CA GLY A 30 -59.74 5.26 -14.07
C GLY A 30 -59.21 5.25 -15.51
N THR A 31 -59.54 4.30 -16.42
CA THR A 31 -60.39 3.08 -16.41
C THR A 31 -60.25 2.46 -17.84
N THR A 32 -60.16 1.15 -18.15
CA THR A 32 -60.72 -0.10 -17.57
C THR A 32 -59.98 -1.40 -18.00
N VAL A 33 -60.18 -2.52 -17.28
CA VAL A 33 -60.42 -3.96 -17.67
C VAL A 33 -59.68 -4.56 -18.92
N ILE A 34 -59.07 -5.77 -18.85
CA ILE A 34 -59.68 -7.08 -19.24
C ILE A 34 -58.91 -8.30 -18.63
N ARG A 35 -59.63 -9.16 -17.88
CA ARG A 35 -59.50 -10.65 -17.68
C ARG A 35 -58.19 -11.30 -17.14
N THR A 36 -58.20 -12.50 -16.52
CA THR A 36 -59.22 -13.21 -15.68
C THR A 36 -58.63 -14.44 -14.98
N ILE A 37 -58.88 -14.56 -13.66
CA ILE A 37 -59.10 -15.79 -12.84
C ILE A 37 -58.30 -17.07 -13.17
N ARG A 38 -57.41 -17.47 -12.25
CA ARG A 38 -57.64 -18.65 -11.39
C ARG A 38 -56.90 -18.54 -10.05
N SER A 39 -57.66 -18.65 -8.96
CA SER A 39 -57.15 -18.93 -7.61
C SER A 39 -57.86 -20.17 -7.09
N LEU A 40 -57.14 -21.00 -6.33
CA LEU A 40 -57.70 -21.98 -5.42
C LEU A 40 -57.03 -21.78 -4.05
N ARG A 41 -57.78 -22.05 -2.98
CA ARG A 41 -57.43 -21.78 -1.59
C ARG A 41 -58.02 -22.90 -0.71
N THR A 42 -57.44 -23.13 0.46
CA THR A 42 -58.00 -23.99 1.54
C THR A 42 -57.80 -25.49 1.21
N THR A 43 -57.55 -26.42 2.15
CA THR A 43 -57.82 -26.47 3.61
C THR A 43 -56.65 -27.13 4.37
N ALA A 44 -56.64 -27.03 5.72
CA ALA A 44 -55.64 -27.63 6.60
C ALA A 44 -56.11 -28.92 7.32
N SER A 45 -55.15 -29.74 7.73
CA SER A 45 -55.22 -30.80 8.77
C SER A 45 -53.84 -30.85 9.43
N ARG A 46 -53.59 -30.45 10.69
CA ARG A 46 -54.15 -30.89 11.99
C ARG A 46 -54.02 -32.40 12.25
N THR A 47 -52.96 -32.79 12.96
CA THR A 47 -52.99 -33.66 14.16
C THR A 47 -51.60 -33.68 14.85
N ALA A 48 -51.60 -33.68 16.18
CA ALA A 48 -50.48 -33.89 17.10
C ALA A 48 -51.04 -34.75 18.29
N PRO A 49 -50.30 -35.15 19.35
CA PRO A 49 -48.90 -34.90 19.72
C PRO A 49 -48.12 -36.20 20.10
N GLY A 50 -46.96 -36.11 20.77
CA GLY A 50 -46.28 -37.29 21.34
C GLY A 50 -44.94 -37.07 22.05
N THR A 51 -44.98 -36.71 23.34
CA THR A 51 -43.89 -36.87 24.35
C THR A 51 -44.59 -37.12 25.70
N PRO A 52 -44.15 -38.09 26.53
CA PRO A 52 -42.92 -37.99 27.35
C PRO A 52 -42.04 -39.26 27.16
N GLU A 53 -41.11 -39.71 28.02
CA GLU A 53 -40.66 -39.33 29.38
C GLU A 53 -39.18 -39.75 29.62
N ALA A 54 -38.67 -39.65 30.86
CA ALA A 54 -37.36 -40.16 31.27
C ALA A 54 -37.47 -41.08 32.52
N ALA A 55 -36.69 -42.17 32.59
CA ALA A 55 -36.65 -43.06 33.75
C ALA A 55 -35.24 -43.67 33.98
N VAL A 56 -34.94 -43.99 35.24
CA VAL A 56 -33.60 -44.37 35.74
C VAL A 56 -33.40 -45.89 35.82
N GLY A 57 -32.19 -46.37 35.50
CA GLY A 57 -31.69 -47.71 35.84
C GLY A 57 -30.32 -47.63 36.54
N ARG A 58 -30.01 -48.53 37.50
CA ARG A 58 -28.91 -48.36 38.48
C ARG A 58 -28.14 -49.64 38.81
N ALA A 59 -26.80 -49.55 38.81
CA ALA A 59 -25.81 -50.54 39.30
C ALA A 59 -25.71 -51.88 38.52
N ALA A 60 -24.61 -52.63 38.52
CA ALA A 60 -23.46 -52.66 39.45
C ALA A 60 -22.08 -52.95 38.80
N SER A 61 -21.00 -52.78 39.58
CA SER A 61 -19.58 -53.04 39.26
C SER A 61 -19.19 -54.52 39.53
N PRO A 62 -17.91 -55.01 39.47
CA PRO A 62 -16.57 -54.38 39.32
C PRO A 62 -15.70 -55.07 38.20
N SER A 63 -14.36 -54.99 38.06
CA SER A 63 -13.26 -54.57 38.96
C SER A 63 -11.94 -54.17 38.26
N ARG A 64 -11.30 -53.13 38.81
CA ARG A 64 -9.84 -52.93 39.03
C ARG A 64 -8.83 -53.65 38.10
N ARG A 65 -8.10 -52.85 37.32
CA ARG A 65 -6.63 -52.91 37.31
C ARG A 65 -6.04 -51.52 37.56
N ARG A 66 -5.01 -51.44 38.42
CA ARG A 66 -4.22 -50.22 38.66
C ARG A 66 -2.92 -50.34 37.88
N LEU A 67 -2.60 -49.34 37.06
CA LEU A 67 -1.25 -48.80 36.80
C LEU A 67 -1.49 -47.30 36.50
N ALA A 68 -1.08 -46.36 37.35
CA ALA A 68 0.30 -45.89 37.52
C ALA A 68 0.77 -45.10 36.29
N ALA A 69 0.64 -43.77 36.34
CA ALA A 69 1.30 -42.85 35.41
C ALA A 69 2.74 -42.58 35.86
N PRO A 70 3.65 -42.33 34.90
CA PRO A 70 4.71 -41.35 35.12
C PRO A 70 4.78 -40.29 33.99
N LEU A 71 5.70 -39.34 34.19
CA LEU A 71 5.81 -38.05 33.51
C LEU A 71 6.15 -38.12 32.00
N ALA A 72 5.52 -37.18 31.28
CA ALA A 72 6.00 -36.34 30.18
C ALA A 72 7.40 -36.55 29.56
N LEU A 73 7.46 -36.52 28.23
CA LEU A 73 8.49 -35.80 27.46
C LEU A 73 8.03 -35.48 26.02
N ALA A 74 8.30 -34.25 25.54
CA ALA A 74 8.39 -33.82 24.12
C ALA A 74 7.20 -34.05 23.15
N ALA A 75 7.02 -33.28 22.07
CA ALA A 75 7.41 -31.91 21.72
C ALA A 75 6.46 -31.40 20.60
N ALA A 76 6.42 -30.09 20.33
CA ALA A 76 5.49 -29.53 19.35
C ALA A 76 5.85 -29.88 17.89
N ALA A 77 4.92 -30.48 17.17
CA ALA A 77 5.03 -30.74 15.73
C ALA A 77 4.54 -29.53 14.92
N ALA A 78 5.29 -28.43 14.94
CA ALA A 78 5.07 -27.31 14.01
C ALA A 78 5.60 -27.71 12.62
N VAL A 79 4.70 -27.98 11.68
CA VAL A 79 5.09 -28.24 10.28
C VAL A 79 5.46 -26.90 9.63
N ALA A 80 6.75 -26.60 9.62
CA ALA A 80 7.27 -25.44 8.94
C ALA A 80 7.10 -25.60 7.42
N LEU A 81 6.27 -24.73 6.82
CA LEU A 81 6.28 -24.51 5.37
C LEU A 81 7.60 -23.82 5.02
N ALA A 82 8.60 -24.64 4.68
CA ALA A 82 9.90 -24.17 4.21
C ALA A 82 9.75 -23.58 2.81
N GLY A 83 9.35 -22.30 2.75
CA GLY A 83 9.24 -21.56 1.50
C GLY A 83 10.57 -21.57 0.74
N SER A 84 10.54 -22.08 -0.49
CA SER A 84 11.68 -22.05 -1.39
C SER A 84 11.94 -20.61 -1.83
N LEU A 85 12.81 -19.91 -1.08
CA LEU A 85 13.31 -18.60 -1.46
C LEU A 85 14.08 -18.71 -2.77
N VAL A 86 13.39 -18.45 -3.88
CA VAL A 86 14.04 -18.10 -5.15
C VAL A 86 14.77 -16.80 -4.90
N ALA A 87 16.09 -16.89 -4.76
CA ALA A 87 16.96 -15.73 -4.64
C ALA A 87 17.02 -15.01 -6.00
N ALA A 88 16.00 -14.23 -6.30
CA ALA A 88 16.04 -13.25 -7.37
C ALA A 88 17.19 -12.28 -7.06
N SER A 89 18.26 -12.34 -7.87
CA SER A 89 19.34 -11.35 -7.82
C SER A 89 18.71 -9.96 -7.98
N PRO A 90 19.08 -8.96 -7.16
CA PRO A 90 18.57 -7.61 -7.33
C PRO A 90 18.90 -7.12 -8.73
N ALA A 91 17.89 -6.71 -9.48
CA ALA A 91 18.05 -6.13 -10.81
C ALA A 91 18.78 -4.79 -10.67
N HIS A 92 20.10 -4.80 -10.87
CA HIS A 92 20.90 -3.59 -10.92
C HIS A 92 20.48 -2.79 -12.15
N ALA A 93 19.80 -1.67 -11.93
CA ALA A 93 19.49 -0.70 -12.98
C ALA A 93 20.79 -0.16 -13.59
N ALA A 94 20.81 -0.06 -14.92
CA ALA A 94 21.87 0.58 -15.68
C ALA A 94 21.65 2.08 -15.79
N ASP A 95 22.72 2.83 -16.12
CA ASP A 95 22.62 4.24 -16.48
C ASP A 95 21.73 4.41 -17.72
N GLY A 96 20.51 4.94 -17.53
CA GLY A 96 19.50 5.12 -18.58
C GLY A 96 18.23 4.28 -18.43
N ASP A 97 18.18 3.37 -17.46
CA ASP A 97 16.96 2.63 -17.12
C ASP A 97 15.93 3.54 -16.40
N GLY A 98 14.66 3.19 -16.52
CA GLY A 98 13.60 3.57 -15.58
C GLY A 98 13.10 2.34 -14.81
N TRP A 99 12.01 2.49 -14.06
CA TRP A 99 11.42 1.37 -13.31
C TRP A 99 9.92 1.27 -13.48
N VAL A 100 9.40 0.04 -13.50
CA VAL A 100 7.97 -0.23 -13.52
C VAL A 100 7.61 -1.27 -12.47
N ARG A 101 6.45 -1.10 -11.85
CA ARG A 101 5.73 -2.18 -11.16
C ARG A 101 4.28 -2.22 -11.65
N VAL A 102 3.65 -3.38 -11.52
CA VAL A 102 2.24 -3.58 -11.90
C VAL A 102 1.44 -4.10 -10.70
N GLY A 103 0.20 -3.64 -10.55
CA GLY A 103 -0.73 -4.09 -9.51
C GLY A 103 -2.13 -4.43 -10.03
N HIS A 104 -2.78 -5.38 -9.35
CA HIS A 104 -4.15 -5.81 -9.62
C HIS A 104 -5.07 -5.36 -8.49
N LEU A 105 -5.88 -4.33 -8.78
CA LEU A 105 -6.76 -3.64 -7.84
C LEU A 105 -8.23 -3.71 -8.31
N SER A 106 -8.66 -4.84 -8.87
CA SER A 106 -10.07 -5.13 -9.19
C SER A 106 -10.65 -6.18 -8.21
N PRO A 107 -11.72 -5.87 -7.46
CA PRO A 107 -12.17 -6.68 -6.31
C PRO A 107 -12.86 -8.00 -6.68
N ASP A 108 -13.50 -8.03 -7.86
CA ASP A 108 -14.34 -9.11 -8.37
C ASP A 108 -13.68 -9.88 -9.54
N THR A 109 -12.63 -9.30 -10.14
CA THR A 109 -11.74 -10.04 -11.05
C THR A 109 -10.93 -11.06 -10.25
N LYS A 110 -10.91 -12.31 -10.74
CA LYS A 110 -10.14 -13.42 -10.15
C LYS A 110 -8.62 -13.23 -10.29
N ALA A 111 -7.86 -14.26 -9.98
CA ALA A 111 -6.43 -14.30 -10.31
C ALA A 111 -6.20 -14.05 -11.81
N VAL A 112 -5.12 -13.34 -12.14
CA VAL A 112 -4.76 -12.92 -13.49
C VAL A 112 -3.27 -13.12 -13.75
N ASP A 113 -2.94 -13.48 -14.98
CA ASP A 113 -1.56 -13.48 -15.46
C ASP A 113 -1.27 -12.13 -16.10
N VAL A 114 -0.14 -11.51 -15.74
CA VAL A 114 0.24 -10.16 -16.17
C VAL A 114 1.59 -10.19 -16.88
N THR A 115 1.59 -9.92 -18.18
CA THR A 115 2.80 -9.79 -18.99
C THR A 115 3.09 -8.32 -19.31
N LEU A 116 4.37 -7.97 -19.30
CA LEU A 116 4.88 -6.73 -19.88
C LEU A 116 5.77 -7.06 -21.07
N THR A 117 5.36 -6.63 -22.26
CA THR A 117 6.08 -6.91 -23.51
C THR A 117 6.67 -5.63 -24.09
N SER A 118 7.96 -5.62 -24.45
CA SER A 118 8.58 -4.51 -25.18
C SER A 118 7.89 -4.32 -26.54
N LEU A 119 7.36 -3.13 -26.81
CA LEU A 119 6.76 -2.79 -28.11
C LEU A 119 7.82 -2.86 -29.23
N SER A 120 9.08 -2.60 -28.87
CA SER A 120 10.25 -2.79 -29.73
C SER A 120 10.73 -4.25 -29.64
N GLY A 121 10.38 -5.05 -30.65
CA GLY A 121 10.89 -6.42 -30.82
C GLY A 121 10.06 -7.52 -30.16
N GLY A 122 9.05 -7.21 -29.36
CA GLY A 122 8.10 -8.20 -28.83
C GLY A 122 8.65 -9.10 -27.72
N GLN A 123 9.72 -8.70 -27.04
CA GLN A 123 10.28 -9.43 -25.91
C GLN A 123 9.39 -9.26 -24.67
N VAL A 124 8.96 -10.36 -24.04
CA VAL A 124 8.43 -10.32 -22.67
C VAL A 124 9.57 -9.97 -21.71
N VAL A 125 9.38 -8.93 -20.90
CA VAL A 125 10.36 -8.45 -19.91
C VAL A 125 9.92 -8.68 -18.47
N MET A 126 8.61 -8.68 -18.21
CA MET A 126 8.01 -9.07 -16.93
C MET A 126 6.91 -10.09 -17.24
N ASP A 127 6.83 -11.13 -16.41
CA ASP A 127 5.82 -12.18 -16.45
C ASP A 127 5.43 -12.47 -15.00
N LEU A 128 4.13 -12.45 -14.68
CA LEU A 128 3.59 -12.61 -13.33
C LEU A 128 2.36 -13.51 -13.40
N ASP A 129 2.50 -14.77 -12.99
CA ASP A 129 1.40 -15.74 -12.90
C ASP A 129 0.52 -15.48 -11.64
N ASP A 130 -0.76 -15.89 -11.70
CA ASP A 130 -1.64 -16.03 -10.52
C ASP A 130 -1.82 -14.76 -9.64
N VAL A 131 -1.63 -13.56 -10.20
CA VAL A 131 -1.71 -12.29 -9.45
C VAL A 131 -3.13 -12.10 -8.92
N THR A 132 -3.29 -11.85 -7.61
CA THR A 132 -4.61 -11.68 -6.95
C THR A 132 -4.91 -10.22 -6.59
N TYR A 133 -6.17 -9.94 -6.22
CA TYR A 133 -6.59 -8.62 -5.75
C TYR A 133 -5.69 -8.08 -4.62
N GLY A 134 -5.31 -6.82 -4.73
CA GLY A 134 -4.43 -6.11 -3.80
C GLY A 134 -2.95 -6.41 -3.96
N GLN A 135 -2.54 -7.35 -4.82
CA GLN A 135 -1.13 -7.60 -5.09
C GLN A 135 -0.53 -6.54 -6.01
N VAL A 136 0.70 -6.14 -5.70
CA VAL A 136 1.52 -5.19 -6.47
C VAL A 136 2.94 -5.75 -6.52
N SER A 137 3.54 -5.78 -7.72
CA SER A 137 4.90 -6.28 -7.91
C SER A 137 5.94 -5.39 -7.24
N ALA A 138 7.14 -5.94 -7.03
CA ALA A 138 8.33 -5.11 -6.85
C ALA A 138 8.58 -4.27 -8.12
N TYR A 139 9.35 -3.18 -8.00
CA TYR A 139 9.86 -2.46 -9.17
C TYR A 139 10.88 -3.31 -9.92
N GLN A 140 10.70 -3.42 -11.23
CA GLN A 140 11.69 -3.96 -12.16
C GLN A 140 12.34 -2.80 -12.91
N ALA A 141 13.68 -2.78 -12.92
CA ALA A 141 14.46 -1.88 -13.78
C ALA A 141 14.31 -2.31 -15.25
N LEU A 142 14.09 -1.36 -16.15
CA LEU A 142 13.95 -1.58 -17.59
C LEU A 142 14.57 -0.42 -18.38
N PRO A 143 15.17 -0.70 -19.55
CA PRO A 143 15.59 0.36 -20.48
C PRO A 143 14.43 1.28 -20.86
N ALA A 144 14.72 2.58 -20.98
CA ALA A 144 13.72 3.57 -21.38
C ALA A 144 13.06 3.22 -22.73
N GLY A 145 11.73 3.25 -22.79
CA GLY A 145 10.97 2.82 -23.96
C GLY A 145 9.48 2.59 -23.69
N THR A 146 8.76 2.14 -24.71
CA THR A 146 7.32 1.80 -24.60
C THR A 146 7.13 0.29 -24.55
N TYR A 147 6.31 -0.12 -23.59
CA TYR A 147 5.96 -1.50 -23.28
C TYR A 147 4.43 -1.67 -23.35
N VAL A 148 3.96 -2.90 -23.52
CA VAL A 148 2.55 -3.28 -23.54
C VAL A 148 2.27 -4.12 -22.30
N VAL A 149 1.51 -3.58 -21.35
CA VAL A 149 0.90 -4.35 -20.26
C VAL A 149 -0.26 -5.14 -20.85
N SER A 150 -0.27 -6.46 -20.65
CA SER A 150 -1.40 -7.33 -20.99
C SER A 150 -1.81 -8.15 -19.77
N MET A 151 -3.10 -8.22 -19.51
CA MET A 151 -3.69 -8.98 -18.40
C MET A 151 -4.64 -10.05 -18.94
N THR A 152 -4.41 -11.31 -18.62
CA THR A 152 -5.29 -12.46 -18.92
C THR A 152 -5.82 -13.06 -17.62
N ALA A 153 -6.97 -13.74 -17.65
CA ALA A 153 -7.40 -14.52 -16.48
C ALA A 153 -6.43 -15.70 -16.26
N ALA A 154 -6.10 -16.03 -15.01
CA ALA A 154 -5.20 -17.14 -14.67
C ALA A 154 -5.65 -18.49 -15.26
N ASP A 155 -4.72 -19.43 -15.40
CA ASP A 155 -4.89 -20.73 -16.10
C ASP A 155 -5.35 -20.60 -17.58
N SER A 156 -5.25 -19.42 -18.20
CA SER A 156 -5.69 -19.22 -19.58
C SER A 156 -4.81 -19.93 -20.60
N PRO A 157 -5.40 -20.53 -21.66
CA PRO A 157 -4.64 -20.94 -22.84
C PRO A 157 -3.82 -19.77 -23.41
N ALA A 158 -2.57 -20.01 -23.81
CA ALA A 158 -1.60 -19.00 -24.27
C ALA A 158 -1.94 -18.25 -25.59
N ARG A 159 -3.21 -18.27 -26.02
CA ARG A 159 -3.78 -17.42 -27.08
C ARG A 159 -5.14 -16.81 -26.70
N THR A 160 -5.52 -16.86 -25.42
CA THR A 160 -6.65 -16.10 -24.89
C THR A 160 -6.41 -14.61 -25.11
N LYS A 161 -7.46 -13.89 -25.54
CA LYS A 161 -7.38 -12.43 -25.68
C LYS A 161 -7.26 -11.81 -24.27
N PRO A 162 -6.28 -10.92 -24.01
CA PRO A 162 -6.22 -10.17 -22.76
C PRO A 162 -7.51 -9.38 -22.50
N VAL A 163 -7.89 -9.28 -21.22
CA VAL A 163 -8.97 -8.42 -20.74
C VAL A 163 -8.52 -6.95 -20.72
N ILE A 164 -7.25 -6.69 -20.41
CA ILE A 164 -6.59 -5.39 -20.55
C ILE A 164 -5.42 -5.52 -21.53
N THR A 165 -5.25 -4.51 -22.39
CA THR A 165 -4.01 -4.28 -23.14
C THR A 165 -3.76 -2.78 -23.17
N THR A 166 -2.65 -2.30 -22.60
CA THR A 166 -2.33 -0.86 -22.49
C THR A 166 -0.86 -0.59 -22.73
N ASN A 167 -0.57 0.47 -23.50
CA ASN A 167 0.79 0.95 -23.71
C ASN A 167 1.24 1.79 -22.51
N VAL A 168 2.45 1.50 -22.02
CA VAL A 168 3.09 2.18 -20.89
C VAL A 168 4.48 2.63 -21.33
N THR A 169 4.83 3.89 -21.08
CA THR A 169 6.17 4.43 -21.36
C THR A 169 6.98 4.52 -20.07
N VAL A 170 8.13 3.86 -20.05
CA VAL A 170 9.16 3.96 -19.01
C VAL A 170 10.16 5.02 -19.47
N ASP A 171 10.24 6.14 -18.74
CA ASP A 171 11.26 7.17 -18.98
C ASP A 171 12.53 6.86 -18.16
N SER A 172 13.71 7.19 -18.70
CA SER A 172 14.99 7.08 -17.98
C SER A 172 14.93 7.84 -16.64
N GLY A 173 15.30 7.17 -15.55
CA GLY A 173 15.29 7.73 -14.20
C GLY A 173 13.90 7.89 -13.56
N GLN A 174 12.81 7.51 -14.26
CA GLN A 174 11.44 7.60 -13.74
C GLN A 174 10.93 6.23 -13.28
N PRO A 175 10.67 6.06 -11.97
CA PRO A 175 9.83 4.97 -11.48
C PRO A 175 8.35 5.25 -11.76
N ILE A 176 7.62 4.23 -12.20
CA ILE A 176 6.18 4.27 -12.46
C ILE A 176 5.42 3.07 -11.86
N THR A 177 4.20 3.32 -11.44
CA THR A 177 3.26 2.34 -10.88
C THR A 177 2.09 2.21 -11.84
N THR A 178 1.96 1.07 -12.52
CA THR A 178 0.78 0.78 -13.36
C THR A 178 -0.20 -0.08 -12.59
N VAL A 179 -1.50 0.21 -12.66
CA VAL A 179 -2.53 -0.59 -11.98
C VAL A 179 -3.70 -0.92 -12.91
N ALA A 180 -4.15 -2.17 -12.87
CA ALA A 180 -5.48 -2.56 -13.32
C ALA A 180 -6.46 -2.35 -12.17
N TYR A 181 -7.59 -1.69 -12.38
CA TYR A 181 -8.51 -1.32 -11.29
C TYR A 181 -9.97 -1.18 -11.75
N GLY A 182 -10.91 -1.17 -10.79
CA GLY A 182 -12.35 -1.14 -11.04
C GLY A 182 -13.00 -2.54 -11.13
N PRO A 183 -14.33 -2.62 -11.25
CA PRO A 183 -15.03 -3.91 -11.33
C PRO A 183 -14.73 -4.64 -12.65
N ASN A 184 -14.93 -5.97 -12.70
CA ASN A 184 -14.52 -6.83 -13.82
C ASN A 184 -15.14 -6.39 -15.17
N ASP A 185 -16.41 -5.94 -15.13
CA ASP A 185 -17.16 -5.45 -16.30
C ASP A 185 -16.78 -4.01 -16.75
N ASP A 186 -16.01 -3.26 -15.96
CA ASP A 186 -15.47 -1.92 -16.28
C ASP A 186 -14.01 -1.80 -15.80
N LEU A 187 -13.19 -2.77 -16.20
CA LEU A 187 -11.76 -2.81 -15.92
C LEU A 187 -11.02 -1.66 -16.61
N ARG A 188 -10.30 -0.86 -15.82
CA ARG A 188 -9.53 0.30 -16.25
C ARG A 188 -8.04 0.11 -15.97
N THR A 189 -7.22 0.97 -16.57
CA THR A 189 -5.77 1.00 -16.33
C THR A 189 -5.32 2.42 -16.05
N GLN A 190 -4.45 2.59 -15.05
CA GLN A 190 -3.88 3.88 -14.67
C GLN A 190 -2.36 3.75 -14.52
N VAL A 191 -1.62 4.80 -14.88
CA VAL A 191 -0.16 4.87 -14.75
C VAL A 191 0.21 6.08 -13.91
N PHE A 192 0.75 5.85 -12.72
CA PHE A 192 1.26 6.90 -11.84
C PHE A 192 2.77 7.09 -12.05
N LYS A 193 3.23 8.34 -12.00
CA LYS A 193 4.65 8.67 -11.86
C LYS A 193 4.99 8.78 -10.38
N ASP A 194 6.10 8.18 -10.00
CA ASP A 194 6.46 7.99 -8.60
C ASP A 194 7.65 8.89 -8.21
N ASP A 195 7.67 9.36 -6.97
CA ASP A 195 8.69 10.27 -6.45
C ASP A 195 9.50 9.57 -5.35
N LEU A 196 10.53 8.84 -5.79
CA LEU A 196 11.43 8.09 -4.91
C LEU A 196 12.60 8.93 -4.36
N THR A 197 12.52 10.26 -4.40
CA THR A 197 13.49 11.13 -3.68
C THR A 197 13.36 10.92 -2.17
N ALA A 198 14.48 10.85 -1.44
CA ALA A 198 14.45 10.60 0.00
C ALA A 198 13.65 11.69 0.77
N PRO A 199 12.85 11.32 1.80
CA PRO A 199 12.26 12.29 2.71
C PRO A 199 13.32 12.93 3.62
N SER A 200 12.90 13.92 4.41
CA SER A 200 13.76 14.56 5.42
C SER A 200 14.19 13.58 6.51
N ASP A 201 15.33 13.81 7.17
CA ASP A 201 15.80 13.00 8.29
C ASP A 201 14.71 12.78 9.36
N GLY A 202 14.50 11.53 9.76
CA GLY A 202 13.48 11.13 10.73
C GLY A 202 12.04 11.07 10.21
N GLN A 203 11.79 11.51 8.98
CA GLN A 203 10.48 11.40 8.31
C GLN A 203 10.43 10.16 7.41
N ALA A 204 9.22 9.75 7.06
CA ALA A 204 8.90 8.87 5.95
C ALA A 204 8.08 9.64 4.90
N LYS A 205 8.10 9.19 3.64
CA LYS A 205 7.24 9.71 2.56
C LYS A 205 6.08 8.74 2.31
N VAL A 206 4.86 9.24 2.16
CA VAL A 206 3.67 8.41 1.94
C VAL A 206 2.69 9.08 0.98
N ARG A 207 2.04 8.32 0.10
CA ARG A 207 0.87 8.75 -0.68
C ARG A 207 -0.27 7.74 -0.58
N LEU A 208 -1.46 8.17 -0.96
CA LEU A 208 -2.63 7.34 -1.21
C LEU A 208 -2.75 7.03 -2.72
N VAL A 209 -3.19 5.83 -3.06
CA VAL A 209 -3.87 5.48 -4.32
C VAL A 209 -5.25 4.95 -3.94
N GLN A 210 -6.32 5.59 -4.42
CA GLN A 210 -7.69 5.17 -4.13
C GLN A 210 -8.23 4.32 -5.28
N ALA A 211 -8.45 3.03 -5.00
CA ALA A 211 -8.96 2.04 -5.94
C ALA A 211 -10.08 1.16 -5.35
N ALA A 212 -10.59 1.48 -4.15
CA ALA A 212 -11.82 0.88 -3.62
C ALA A 212 -13.01 1.28 -4.51
N THR A 213 -13.82 0.33 -4.93
CA THR A 213 -15.01 0.55 -5.78
C THR A 213 -16.26 0.91 -4.97
N VAL A 214 -16.25 0.75 -3.64
CA VAL A 214 -17.37 1.10 -2.75
C VAL A 214 -17.51 2.61 -2.45
N SER A 215 -16.68 3.49 -3.03
CA SER A 215 -16.72 4.94 -2.77
C SER A 215 -16.07 5.75 -3.90
N ASP A 216 -16.67 6.90 -4.25
CA ASP A 216 -16.19 7.78 -5.34
C ASP A 216 -14.94 8.59 -4.91
N GLU A 217 -14.86 9.03 -3.66
CA GLU A 217 -13.72 9.76 -3.08
C GLU A 217 -13.37 9.23 -1.68
N VAL A 218 -12.07 9.10 -1.34
CA VAL A 218 -11.64 8.62 -0.01
C VAL A 218 -10.66 9.59 0.67
N SER A 219 -10.95 9.87 1.94
CA SER A 219 -10.08 10.54 2.90
C SER A 219 -9.35 9.53 3.80
N VAL A 220 -8.04 9.72 4.03
CA VAL A 220 -7.21 8.89 4.93
C VAL A 220 -6.40 9.77 5.87
N ALA A 221 -6.56 9.52 7.17
CA ALA A 221 -5.81 10.20 8.22
C ALA A 221 -5.29 9.19 9.26
N THR A 222 -4.23 9.56 9.99
CA THR A 222 -3.84 8.83 11.20
C THR A 222 -4.91 9.01 12.28
N THR A 223 -5.03 8.05 13.21
CA THR A 223 -5.96 8.19 14.37
C THR A 223 -5.54 9.31 15.34
N THR A 224 -4.39 9.95 15.14
CA THR A 224 -3.96 11.16 15.85
C THR A 224 -4.37 12.46 15.15
N GLY A 225 -5.09 12.38 14.02
CA GLY A 225 -5.61 13.53 13.27
C GLY A 225 -4.65 14.09 12.22
N THR A 226 -3.63 13.34 11.80
CA THR A 226 -2.72 13.75 10.71
C THR A 226 -3.26 13.24 9.37
N THR A 227 -3.81 14.13 8.54
CA THR A 227 -4.25 13.80 7.18
C THR A 227 -3.07 13.32 6.33
N ILE A 228 -3.22 12.17 5.68
CA ILE A 228 -2.29 11.65 4.66
C ILE A 228 -2.77 12.07 3.27
N ALA A 229 -4.08 11.91 3.02
CA ALA A 229 -4.77 12.42 1.85
C ALA A 229 -6.21 12.78 2.25
N ALA A 230 -6.77 13.80 1.59
CA ALA A 230 -8.19 14.14 1.71
C ALA A 230 -8.84 14.00 0.33
N ASP A 231 -10.07 13.48 0.33
CA ASP A 231 -11.03 13.52 -0.77
C ASP A 231 -10.40 13.07 -2.11
N ALA A 232 -9.67 11.95 -2.07
CA ALA A 232 -8.91 11.43 -3.22
C ALA A 232 -9.85 10.65 -4.15
N PRO A 233 -10.06 11.06 -5.41
CA PRO A 233 -11.02 10.40 -6.29
C PRO A 233 -10.62 8.99 -6.72
N PHE A 234 -11.61 8.17 -7.04
CA PHE A 234 -11.45 6.82 -7.57
C PHE A 234 -10.54 6.77 -8.83
N GLY A 235 -9.48 5.96 -8.76
CA GLY A 235 -8.46 5.85 -9.81
C GLY A 235 -7.38 6.94 -9.79
N SER A 236 -7.31 7.74 -8.72
CA SER A 236 -6.27 8.76 -8.53
C SER A 236 -5.17 8.32 -7.57
N ALA A 237 -4.06 9.06 -7.61
CA ALA A 237 -3.03 9.05 -6.57
C ALA A 237 -2.97 10.45 -5.94
N SER A 238 -2.82 10.51 -4.61
CA SER A 238 -2.53 11.77 -3.93
C SER A 238 -1.11 12.25 -4.26
N GLN A 239 -0.83 13.52 -3.96
CA GLN A 239 0.55 13.94 -3.77
C GLN A 239 1.18 13.16 -2.60
N TYR A 240 2.50 13.00 -2.63
CA TYR A 240 3.24 12.43 -1.50
C TYR A 240 3.35 13.45 -0.34
N ALA A 241 2.91 13.05 0.84
CA ALA A 241 3.14 13.76 2.10
C ALA A 241 4.43 13.25 2.77
N GLN A 242 5.04 14.06 3.65
CA GLN A 242 6.05 13.59 4.60
C GLN A 242 5.43 13.54 6.01
N VAL A 243 5.55 12.40 6.67
CA VAL A 243 5.07 12.14 8.04
C VAL A 243 6.23 11.68 8.92
N ALA A 244 6.10 11.78 10.25
CA ALA A 244 7.13 11.26 11.14
C ALA A 244 7.19 9.72 11.06
N ALA A 245 8.39 9.15 11.22
CA ALA A 245 8.59 7.71 11.18
C ALA A 245 7.96 6.98 12.38
N GLY A 246 7.52 5.73 12.16
CA GLY A 246 6.98 4.82 13.16
C GLY A 246 5.65 4.16 12.77
N PRO A 247 5.03 3.41 13.70
CA PRO A 247 3.76 2.74 13.48
C PRO A 247 2.58 3.72 13.59
N TRP A 248 1.75 3.73 12.56
CA TRP A 248 0.55 4.55 12.46
C TRP A 248 -0.71 3.68 12.32
N GLN A 249 -1.68 3.91 13.20
CA GLN A 249 -3.06 3.48 12.96
C GLN A 249 -3.75 4.48 12.04
N LEU A 250 -4.49 3.98 11.05
CA LEU A 250 -5.15 4.76 10.02
C LEU A 250 -6.67 4.66 10.15
N SER A 251 -7.34 5.79 9.95
CA SER A 251 -8.79 5.91 9.75
C SER A 251 -9.04 6.18 8.27
N LEU A 252 -9.93 5.39 7.67
CA LEU A 252 -10.36 5.55 6.28
C LEU A 252 -11.83 5.96 6.26
N THR A 253 -12.16 6.95 5.44
CA THR A 253 -13.53 7.47 5.29
C THR A 253 -13.82 7.68 3.82
N GLY A 254 -14.83 6.98 3.31
CA GLY A 254 -15.47 7.26 2.03
C GLY A 254 -16.84 7.91 2.22
N ASP A 255 -17.72 7.77 1.24
CA ASP A 255 -19.04 8.42 1.18
C ASP A 255 -19.99 7.97 2.33
N ASP A 256 -20.44 6.72 2.27
CA ASP A 256 -21.27 6.05 3.29
C ASP A 256 -20.50 4.89 4.00
N VAL A 257 -19.21 4.73 3.67
CA VAL A 257 -18.34 3.62 4.11
C VAL A 257 -17.16 4.12 4.94
N THR A 258 -16.68 3.27 5.84
CA THR A 258 -15.48 3.54 6.66
C THR A 258 -14.57 2.34 6.70
N GLY A 259 -13.34 2.56 7.15
CA GLY A 259 -12.35 1.52 7.31
C GLY A 259 -11.28 1.88 8.32
N SER A 260 -10.41 0.92 8.61
CA SER A 260 -9.22 1.16 9.43
C SER A 260 -8.06 0.29 8.96
N GLY A 261 -6.84 0.71 9.29
CA GLY A 261 -5.65 -0.07 8.98
C GLY A 261 -4.45 0.33 9.83
N SER A 262 -3.30 -0.24 9.50
CA SER A 262 -2.03 0.13 10.11
C SER A 262 -0.91 0.10 9.08
N VAL A 263 0.10 0.93 9.31
CA VAL A 263 1.34 0.95 8.53
C VAL A 263 2.50 1.30 9.45
N ASP A 264 3.63 0.60 9.32
CA ASP A 264 4.89 0.98 9.96
C ASP A 264 5.78 1.67 8.94
N LEU A 265 6.08 2.95 9.17
CA LEU A 265 6.81 3.81 8.24
C LEU A 265 8.21 4.07 8.78
N ALA A 266 9.19 3.30 8.31
CA ALA A 266 10.58 3.47 8.73
C ALA A 266 11.15 4.85 8.32
N ALA A 267 12.08 5.39 9.10
CA ALA A 267 12.75 6.65 8.74
C ALA A 267 13.47 6.49 7.40
N GLY A 268 13.25 7.45 6.49
CA GLY A 268 13.75 7.41 5.12
C GLY A 268 12.95 6.52 4.15
N SER A 269 11.92 5.78 4.59
CA SER A 269 11.10 4.98 3.67
C SER A 269 10.14 5.83 2.85
N ILE A 270 9.73 5.28 1.70
CA ILE A 270 8.76 5.84 0.77
C ILE A 270 7.73 4.75 0.51
N SER A 271 6.43 5.03 0.68
CA SER A 271 5.38 4.02 0.57
C SER A 271 4.13 4.54 -0.16
N THR A 272 3.49 3.65 -0.93
CA THR A 272 2.15 3.86 -1.47
C THR A 272 1.14 3.06 -0.65
N LEU A 273 0.12 3.74 -0.12
CA LEU A 273 -1.04 3.12 0.48
C LEU A 273 -2.08 2.90 -0.62
N PHE A 274 -2.37 1.65 -0.98
CA PHE A 274 -3.49 1.33 -1.87
C PHE A 274 -4.73 1.12 -1.00
N VAL A 275 -5.74 1.99 -1.14
CA VAL A 275 -7.06 1.77 -0.51
C VAL A 275 -7.94 0.98 -1.46
N LEU A 276 -8.60 -0.03 -0.88
CA LEU A 276 -9.27 -1.12 -1.54
C LEU A 276 -10.56 -1.49 -0.79
N ASP A 277 -11.41 -2.27 -1.44
CA ASP A 277 -12.62 -2.83 -0.85
C ASP A 277 -12.25 -3.95 0.13
N ASP A 278 -12.93 -4.04 1.28
CA ASP A 278 -12.84 -5.21 2.16
C ASP A 278 -13.95 -6.25 1.87
N SER A 279 -13.84 -7.42 2.49
CA SER A 279 -14.78 -8.53 2.27
C SER A 279 -16.18 -8.33 2.86
N ASP A 280 -16.34 -7.33 3.74
CA ASP A 280 -17.60 -7.00 4.42
C ASP A 280 -18.29 -5.77 3.79
N GLY A 281 -17.65 -5.12 2.81
CA GLY A 281 -18.16 -3.95 2.07
C GLY A 281 -17.67 -2.59 2.59
N GLY A 282 -16.65 -2.58 3.47
CA GLY A 282 -15.95 -1.38 3.94
C GLY A 282 -14.65 -1.10 3.18
N LEU A 283 -13.79 -0.30 3.79
CA LEU A 283 -12.49 0.10 3.23
C LEU A 283 -11.31 -0.57 3.96
N THR A 284 -10.37 -1.12 3.20
CA THR A 284 -9.07 -1.61 3.70
C THR A 284 -7.90 -0.87 3.03
N VAL A 285 -6.69 -1.06 3.56
CA VAL A 285 -5.46 -0.49 3.03
C VAL A 285 -4.36 -1.55 2.90
N VAL A 286 -3.75 -1.61 1.72
CA VAL A 286 -2.55 -2.41 1.45
C VAL A 286 -1.35 -1.44 1.36
N PRO A 287 -0.51 -1.34 2.41
CA PRO A 287 0.71 -0.55 2.36
C PRO A 287 1.79 -1.28 1.57
N VAL A 288 2.30 -0.66 0.51
CA VAL A 288 3.44 -1.16 -0.27
C VAL A 288 4.61 -0.20 -0.09
N VAL A 289 5.78 -0.75 0.25
CA VAL A 289 7.03 0.04 0.31
C VAL A 289 7.52 0.26 -1.11
N ASP A 290 7.60 1.53 -1.51
CA ASP A 290 8.11 1.96 -2.81
C ASP A 290 9.64 2.04 -2.80
N SER A 291 10.21 2.49 -1.68
CA SER A 291 11.66 2.52 -1.43
C SER A 291 11.92 2.44 0.08
N ALA A 292 12.97 1.73 0.48
CA ALA A 292 13.40 1.62 1.86
C ALA A 292 14.77 2.28 2.05
N ALA A 293 14.95 3.01 3.15
CA ALA A 293 16.29 3.44 3.55
C ALA A 293 17.17 2.21 3.82
N THR A 294 18.39 2.21 3.26
CA THR A 294 19.42 1.30 3.74
C THR A 294 19.74 1.71 5.18
N ALA A 295 19.78 0.73 6.10
CA ALA A 295 19.99 1.02 7.52
C ALA A 295 21.35 1.74 7.71
N GLN A 296 21.29 3.04 8.04
CA GLN A 296 22.49 3.84 8.27
C GLN A 296 23.28 3.23 9.42
N ALA A 297 24.50 2.77 9.11
CA ALA A 297 25.41 2.21 10.10
C ALA A 297 25.63 3.24 11.23
N PRO A 298 25.60 2.85 12.52
CA PRO A 298 25.69 3.80 13.63
C PRO A 298 26.93 4.71 13.51
N VAL A 299 26.71 6.00 13.28
CA VAL A 299 27.78 7.00 13.09
C VAL A 299 28.33 7.41 14.46
N GLY A 300 28.99 6.47 15.11
CA GLY A 300 29.44 6.58 16.50
C GLY A 300 30.08 5.28 16.96
N GLY A 301 31.35 5.07 16.60
CA GLY A 301 32.16 4.04 17.24
C GLY A 301 32.27 4.35 18.73
N VAL A 302 31.75 3.45 19.58
CA VAL A 302 31.79 3.64 21.03
C VAL A 302 33.24 3.76 21.49
N GLN A 303 33.56 4.88 22.17
CA GLN A 303 34.86 5.09 22.81
C GLN A 303 34.98 4.22 24.08
N THR A 304 35.05 2.90 23.89
CA THR A 304 35.44 1.94 24.93
C THR A 304 36.94 2.09 25.21
N GLY A 305 37.29 3.13 25.98
CA GLY A 305 38.66 3.47 26.34
C GLY A 305 39.35 2.40 27.18
N GLY A 306 39.86 1.36 26.52
CA GLY A 306 40.60 0.26 27.11
C GLY A 306 42.02 0.65 27.50
N GLY A 307 42.18 1.39 28.60
CA GLY A 307 43.48 1.58 29.24
C GLY A 307 43.92 0.34 30.04
N TRP A 308 45.18 0.39 30.52
CA TRP A 308 45.71 -0.43 31.63
C TRP A 308 45.95 -1.94 31.41
N VAL A 309 47.02 -2.29 30.69
CA VAL A 309 47.99 -3.31 31.18
C VAL A 309 49.42 -2.91 30.77
N ALA A 310 50.22 -2.40 31.71
CA ALA A 310 51.65 -2.17 31.54
C ALA A 310 52.40 -2.02 32.88
N GLU A 311 52.15 -2.90 33.87
CA GLU A 311 53.05 -2.98 35.03
C GLU A 311 54.38 -3.61 34.61
N HIS A 312 55.42 -2.79 34.43
CA HIS A 312 56.81 -3.26 34.39
C HIS A 312 57.60 -2.56 35.50
N ARG A 313 57.67 -3.21 36.67
CA ARG A 313 58.50 -2.76 37.80
C ARG A 313 59.98 -3.10 37.54
N ALA A 314 60.85 -2.18 37.99
CA ALA A 314 62.28 -2.32 38.29
C ALA A 314 63.29 -1.76 37.27
N ALA A 315 63.75 -0.53 37.52
CA ALA A 315 65.16 -0.23 37.80
C ALA A 315 65.27 1.15 38.50
N ASP A 316 66.08 1.26 39.56
CA ASP A 316 66.39 2.54 40.22
C ASP A 316 67.57 3.25 39.52
N ALA A 317 67.48 4.57 39.30
CA ALA A 317 68.63 5.47 39.24
C ALA A 317 68.22 6.97 39.33
N THR A 318 68.56 7.60 40.46
CA THR A 318 69.02 9.00 40.64
C THR A 318 68.69 10.12 39.63
N ALA A 319 68.12 11.23 40.14
CA ALA A 319 68.43 12.67 39.91
C ALA A 319 68.75 13.20 38.47
N ASP A 320 68.41 14.42 38.05
CA ASP A 320 68.33 15.70 38.79
C ASP A 320 67.54 16.78 38.00
N ALA A 321 67.45 18.00 38.56
CA ALA A 321 67.27 19.33 37.94
C ALA A 321 66.75 19.50 36.49
N ALA A 322 65.53 20.02 36.40
CA ALA A 322 65.15 21.36 35.86
C ALA A 322 65.53 21.86 34.43
N ASP A 323 64.60 22.68 33.92
CA ASP A 323 64.77 23.79 32.95
C ASP A 323 64.99 23.44 31.46
N GLY A 324 64.89 24.45 30.58
CA GLY A 324 65.47 24.41 29.22
C GLY A 324 64.52 24.24 28.02
N ASP A 325 63.98 25.38 27.58
CA ASP A 325 63.77 25.88 26.20
C ASP A 325 63.92 24.99 24.92
N GLN A 326 63.28 25.45 23.84
CA GLN A 326 63.47 25.05 22.43
C GLN A 326 64.62 25.89 21.79
N PRO A 327 64.94 25.82 20.47
CA PRO A 327 64.80 24.78 19.44
C PRO A 327 66.15 24.51 18.67
N ARG A 328 66.08 23.82 17.51
CA ARG A 328 66.95 23.90 16.29
C ARG A 328 67.98 22.78 15.99
N GLY A 329 67.59 21.86 15.09
CA GLY A 329 67.97 21.88 13.67
C GLY A 329 69.40 21.52 13.19
N PHE A 330 69.55 20.33 12.58
CA PHE A 330 70.53 19.90 11.54
C PHE A 330 70.02 18.53 10.98
N TRP A 331 70.36 18.01 9.79
CA TRP A 331 71.28 18.41 8.71
C TRP A 331 70.83 17.82 7.34
N ALA A 332 71.63 18.12 6.30
CA ALA A 332 71.78 17.50 4.97
C ALA A 332 71.88 15.94 4.93
N THR A 333 71.85 15.18 3.81
CA THR A 333 71.48 15.29 2.36
C THR A 333 71.70 13.88 1.72
N VAL A 334 71.46 13.69 0.40
CA VAL A 334 72.02 12.66 -0.54
C VAL A 334 71.11 11.48 -0.98
N LEU A 335 70.50 11.68 -2.16
CA LEU A 335 70.60 10.90 -3.42
C LEU A 335 70.97 9.39 -3.46
N GLY A 336 70.29 8.63 -4.34
CA GLY A 336 70.64 7.27 -4.82
C GLY A 336 69.47 6.29 -4.63
N TRP A 337 68.76 5.72 -5.63
CA TRP A 337 69.04 5.18 -6.98
C TRP A 337 69.47 3.72 -7.04
N PHE A 338 68.50 2.83 -7.27
CA PHE A 338 68.41 1.70 -8.22
C PHE A 338 66.90 1.33 -8.30
N GLY A 339 66.32 0.70 -9.32
CA GLY A 339 66.86 -0.27 -10.29
C GLY A 339 66.29 -1.65 -9.94
N ALA A 340 65.47 -2.32 -10.76
CA ALA A 340 65.09 -2.06 -12.17
C ALA A 340 63.58 -2.34 -12.41
#